data_AF-A0A821F582-F1
#
_entry.id   AF-A0A821F582-F1
#
_cell.length_a   1.000
_cell.length_b   1.000
_cell.length_c   1.000
_cell.angle_alpha   90.00
_cell.angle_beta   90.00
_cell.angle_gamma   90.00
#
_symmetry.space_group_name_H-M   'P 1'
#
loop_
_entity.id
_entity.type
_entity.pdbx_description
1 polymer ?
#
loop_
_entity_poly.entity_id
_entity_poly.type
_entity_poly.pdbx_seq_one_letter_code
_entity_poly.pdbx_strand_id
1 'polypeptide(L)'
;MHLLGELANVTWLRLEDLLKNFDEPDKERQAFLDDTRQFFEQRLSIYEQKRNEIENFIKNLIEQMYQLCDELQLPRIIFDNNNMTLIEKRNCINEKINELKNMILERDKELIQLRQLINIKTKLCGNININIDE
;
A
#
# COMPACT_ATOMS: atom_id res chain seq x y z
N MET A 1 -8.89 14.70 -5.66
CA MET A 1 -9.30 13.85 -6.80
C MET A 1 -10.19 14.59 -7.83
N HIS A 2 -10.81 15.72 -7.45
CA HIS A 2 -11.62 16.60 -8.34
C HIS A 2 -10.78 17.35 -9.42
N LEU A 3 -9.55 17.75 -9.06
CA LEU A 3 -8.69 18.61 -9.90
C LEU A 3 -8.30 18.04 -11.28
N LEU A 4 -8.08 16.73 -11.43
CA LEU A 4 -7.67 16.16 -12.73
C LEU A 4 -8.83 16.12 -13.73
N GLY A 5 -10.05 15.82 -13.24
CA GLY A 5 -11.26 15.88 -14.06
C GLY A 5 -11.59 17.32 -14.45
N GLU A 6 -11.46 18.26 -13.52
CA GLU A 6 -11.61 19.69 -13.81
C GLU A 6 -10.58 20.21 -14.82
N LEU A 7 -9.30 19.83 -14.68
CA LEU A 7 -8.24 20.26 -15.59
C LEU A 7 -8.44 19.71 -17.00
N ALA A 8 -8.86 18.44 -17.12
CA ALA A 8 -9.19 17.84 -18.41
C ALA A 8 -10.37 18.56 -19.08
N ASN A 9 -11.43 18.85 -18.31
CA ASN A 9 -12.60 19.58 -18.81
C ASN A 9 -12.28 21.02 -19.24
N VAL A 10 -11.48 21.75 -18.45
CA VAL A 10 -11.03 23.11 -18.81
C VAL A 10 -10.14 23.09 -20.06
N THR A 11 -9.24 22.12 -20.17
CA THR A 11 -8.38 21.96 -21.36
C THR A 11 -9.21 21.64 -22.60
N TRP A 12 -10.24 20.80 -22.47
CA TRP A 12 -11.16 20.45 -23.55
C TRP A 12 -11.93 21.66 -24.06
N LEU A 13 -12.55 22.43 -23.16
CA LEU A 13 -13.29 23.65 -23.52
C LEU A 13 -12.39 24.68 -24.21
N ARG A 14 -11.14 24.81 -23.76
CA ARG A 14 -10.15 25.70 -24.38
C ARG A 14 -9.77 25.25 -25.79
N LEU A 15 -9.65 23.95 -26.01
CA LEU A 15 -9.35 23.37 -27.32
C LEU A 15 -10.49 23.59 -28.32
N GLU A 16 -11.73 23.35 -27.89
CA GLU A 16 -12.93 23.61 -28.69
C GLU A 16 -13.02 25.09 -29.11
N ASP A 17 -12.76 26.02 -28.19
CA ASP A 17 -12.77 27.45 -28.50
C ASP A 17 -11.65 27.88 -29.45
N LEU A 18 -10.47 27.29 -29.36
CA LEU A 18 -9.37 27.57 -30.29
C LEU A 18 -9.70 27.08 -31.71
N LEU A 19 -10.31 25.91 -31.84
CA LEU A 19 -10.66 25.31 -33.13
C LEU A 19 -11.80 26.03 -33.84
N LYS A 20 -12.70 26.71 -33.12
CA LYS A 20 -13.74 27.58 -33.72
C LYS A 20 -13.17 28.73 -34.55
N ASN A 21 -11.93 29.15 -34.26
CA ASN A 21 -11.27 30.28 -34.92
C ASN A 21 -10.40 29.85 -36.12
N PHE A 22 -10.28 28.56 -36.40
CA PHE A 22 -9.57 28.07 -37.59
C PHE A 22 -10.51 28.04 -38.80
N ASP A 23 -9.98 28.29 -39.99
CA ASP A 23 -10.71 28.24 -41.27
C ASP A 23 -10.64 26.82 -41.89
N GLU A 24 -10.77 25.79 -41.03
CA GLU A 24 -10.81 24.38 -41.45
C GLU A 24 -12.23 23.96 -41.82
N PRO A 25 -12.40 23.04 -42.80
CA PRO A 25 -13.70 22.45 -43.12
C PRO A 25 -14.31 21.80 -41.87
N ASP A 26 -15.60 22.06 -41.60
CA ASP A 26 -16.30 21.57 -40.40
C ASP A 26 -16.14 20.06 -40.16
N LYS A 27 -16.02 19.27 -41.23
CA LYS A 27 -15.82 17.81 -41.14
C LYS A 27 -14.44 17.40 -40.62
N GLU A 28 -13.38 18.10 -41.02
CA GLU A 28 -12.01 17.80 -40.58
C GLU A 28 -11.79 18.25 -39.13
N ARG A 29 -12.36 19.39 -38.77
CA ARG A 29 -12.39 19.89 -37.39
C ARG A 29 -13.15 18.94 -36.46
N GLN A 30 -14.32 18.46 -36.89
CA GLN A 30 -15.10 17.50 -36.09
C GLN A 30 -14.37 16.16 -35.93
N ALA A 31 -13.76 15.64 -37.01
CA ALA A 31 -12.96 14.42 -36.94
C ALA A 31 -11.79 14.56 -35.95
N PHE A 32 -11.07 15.68 -35.98
CA PHE A 32 -9.98 15.95 -35.03
C PHE A 32 -10.47 16.03 -33.58
N LEU A 33 -11.61 16.69 -33.35
CA LEU A 33 -12.24 16.76 -32.02
C LEU A 33 -12.64 15.37 -31.53
N ASP A 34 -13.29 14.57 -32.35
CA ASP A 34 -13.73 13.22 -32.01
C ASP A 34 -12.54 12.30 -31.68
N ASP A 35 -11.48 12.34 -32.49
CA ASP A 35 -10.24 11.58 -32.24
C ASP A 35 -9.56 12.02 -30.93
N THR A 36 -9.50 13.33 -30.68
CA THR A 36 -8.90 13.90 -29.47
C THR A 36 -9.71 13.52 -28.23
N ARG A 37 -11.04 13.58 -28.32
CA ARG A 37 -11.94 13.14 -27.24
C ARG A 37 -11.75 11.67 -26.94
N GLN A 38 -11.74 10.82 -27.97
CA GLN A 38 -11.54 9.39 -27.82
C GLN A 38 -10.19 9.09 -27.16
N PHE A 39 -9.13 9.80 -27.55
CA PHE A 39 -7.82 9.69 -26.91
C PHE A 39 -7.86 10.04 -25.42
N PHE A 40 -8.50 11.15 -25.03
CA PHE A 40 -8.62 11.54 -23.62
C PHE A 40 -9.47 10.57 -22.80
N GLU A 41 -10.59 10.08 -23.34
CA GLU A 41 -11.44 9.09 -22.69
C GLU A 41 -10.70 7.77 -22.45
N GLN A 42 -9.93 7.29 -23.44
CA GLN A 42 -9.07 6.12 -23.27
C GLN A 42 -8.01 6.33 -22.19
N ARG A 43 -7.34 7.49 -22.18
CA ARG A 43 -6.32 7.81 -21.17
C ARG A 43 -6.93 7.89 -19.78
N LEU A 44 -8.07 8.57 -19.63
CA LEU A 44 -8.77 8.69 -18.35
C LEU A 44 -9.14 7.31 -17.79
N SER A 45 -9.70 6.43 -18.64
CA SER A 45 -10.02 5.06 -18.27
C SER A 45 -8.80 4.28 -17.76
N ILE A 46 -7.65 4.39 -18.45
CA ILE A 46 -6.39 3.78 -17.98
C ILE A 46 -5.96 4.34 -16.62
N TYR A 47 -6.05 5.66 -16.42
CA TYR A 47 -5.69 6.29 -15.14
C TYR A 47 -6.61 5.84 -14.00
N GLU A 48 -7.92 5.74 -14.25
CA GLU A 48 -8.88 5.25 -13.26
C GLU A 48 -8.63 3.79 -12.90
N GLN A 49 -8.36 2.93 -13.88
CA GLN A 49 -7.97 1.54 -13.64
C GLN A 49 -6.70 1.46 -12.77
N LYS A 50 -5.65 2.22 -13.14
CA LYS A 50 -4.39 2.26 -12.36
C LYS A 50 -4.60 2.79 -10.95
N ARG A 51 -5.48 3.78 -10.76
CA ARG A 51 -5.84 4.30 -9.44
C ARG A 51 -6.49 3.21 -8.59
N ASN A 52 -7.48 2.50 -9.14
CA ASN A 52 -8.16 1.42 -8.45
C ASN A 52 -7.22 0.26 -8.10
N GLU A 53 -6.28 -0.08 -8.99
CA GLU A 53 -5.22 -1.06 -8.72
C GLU A 53 -4.36 -0.63 -7.52
N ILE A 54 -3.94 0.63 -7.46
CA ILE A 54 -3.14 1.17 -6.34
C ILE A 54 -3.94 1.16 -5.03
N GLU A 55 -5.22 1.55 -5.07
CA GLU A 55 -6.08 1.53 -3.88
C GLU A 55 -6.28 0.11 -3.34
N ASN A 56 -6.52 -0.86 -4.22
CA ASN A 56 -6.63 -2.27 -3.83
C ASN A 56 -5.30 -2.80 -3.28
N PHE A 57 -4.18 -2.43 -3.90
CA PHE A 57 -2.85 -2.79 -3.40
C PHE A 57 -2.61 -2.23 -1.98
N ILE A 58 -3.00 -0.97 -1.72
CA ILE A 58 -2.89 -0.37 -0.39
C ILE A 58 -3.77 -1.10 0.63
N LYS A 59 -5.00 -1.48 0.28
CA LYS A 59 -5.86 -2.28 1.16
C LYS A 59 -5.19 -3.61 1.53
N ASN A 60 -4.62 -4.32 0.56
CA ASN A 60 -3.90 -5.56 0.81
C ASN A 60 -2.69 -5.35 1.74
N LEU A 61 -1.96 -4.24 1.61
CA LEU A 61 -0.86 -3.91 2.53
C LEU A 61 -1.37 -3.65 3.95
N ILE A 62 -2.48 -2.95 4.11
CA ILE A 62 -3.10 -2.70 5.43
C ILE A 62 -3.51 -4.02 6.08
N GLU A 63 -4.12 -4.93 5.31
CA GLU A 63 -4.49 -6.26 5.80
C GLU A 63 -3.26 -7.07 6.25
N GLN A 64 -2.17 -7.07 5.46
CA GLN A 64 -0.92 -7.72 5.85
C GLN A 64 -0.35 -7.13 7.15
N MET A 65 -0.39 -5.81 7.29
CA MET A 65 0.06 -5.14 8.51
C MET A 65 -0.80 -5.56 9.72
N TYR A 66 -2.12 -5.65 9.57
CA TYR A 66 -3.01 -6.12 10.63
C TYR A 66 -2.77 -7.57 11.00
N GLN A 67 -2.49 -8.45 10.05
CA GLN A 67 -2.09 -9.82 10.33
C GLN A 67 -0.81 -9.87 11.18
N LEU A 68 0.19 -9.04 10.86
CA LEU A 68 1.42 -8.95 11.67
C LEU A 68 1.17 -8.39 13.07
N CYS A 69 0.28 -7.39 13.20
CA CYS A 69 -0.14 -6.90 14.52
C CYS A 69 -0.82 -8.01 15.33
N ASP A 70 -1.74 -8.77 14.72
CA ASP A 70 -2.47 -9.85 15.37
C ASP A 70 -1.51 -10.98 15.80
N GLU A 71 -0.52 -11.35 14.96
CA GLU A 71 0.55 -12.31 15.29
C GLU A 71 1.40 -11.86 16.48
N LEU A 72 1.76 -10.58 16.52
CA LEU A 72 2.51 -9.98 17.62
C LEU A 72 1.65 -9.68 18.87
N GLN A 73 0.34 -9.91 18.80
CA GLN A 73 -0.67 -9.52 19.80
C GLN A 73 -0.62 -8.02 20.14
N LEU A 74 -0.37 -7.18 19.15
CA LEU A 74 -0.33 -5.72 19.26
C LEU A 74 -1.66 -5.11 18.83
N PRO A 75 -2.02 -3.93 19.36
CA PRO A 75 -3.17 -3.18 18.87
C PRO A 75 -2.98 -2.82 17.39
N ARG A 76 -4.07 -2.91 16.62
CA ARG A 76 -4.07 -2.53 15.20
C ARG A 76 -3.77 -1.06 15.03
N ILE A 77 -2.91 -0.75 14.07
CA ILE A 77 -2.48 0.62 13.76
C ILE A 77 -3.61 1.35 13.00
N ILE A 78 -4.04 2.49 13.53
CA ILE A 78 -5.06 3.34 12.89
C ILE A 78 -4.35 4.43 12.07
N PHE A 79 -4.66 4.52 10.77
CA PHE A 79 -4.15 5.56 9.89
C PHE A 79 -5.18 6.67 9.73
N ASP A 80 -4.82 7.90 10.10
CA ASP A 80 -5.59 9.08 9.69
C ASP A 80 -5.27 9.39 8.21
N ASN A 81 -6.26 9.15 7.36
CA ASN A 81 -6.07 9.02 5.92
C ASN A 81 -6.43 10.29 5.13
N ASN A 82 -6.83 11.36 5.81
CA ASN A 82 -7.48 12.49 5.15
C ASN A 82 -6.52 13.39 4.36
N ASN A 83 -5.23 13.44 4.71
CA ASN A 83 -4.27 14.38 4.13
C ASN A 83 -3.08 13.75 3.38
N MET A 84 -3.04 12.43 3.21
CA MET A 84 -1.92 11.75 2.54
C MET A 84 -2.26 11.30 1.12
N THR A 85 -1.31 11.48 0.20
CA THR A 85 -1.36 10.89 -1.14
C THR A 85 -1.26 9.37 -1.09
N LEU A 86 -1.67 8.68 -2.16
CA LEU A 86 -1.59 7.21 -2.24
C LEU A 86 -0.15 6.69 -2.11
N ILE A 87 0.84 7.44 -2.64
CA ILE A 87 2.26 7.06 -2.56
C ILE A 87 2.77 7.19 -1.12
N GLU A 88 2.45 8.29 -0.44
CA GLU A 88 2.83 8.48 0.97
C GLU A 88 2.19 7.41 1.85
N LYS A 89 0.91 7.08 1.62
CA LYS A 89 0.22 6.00 2.34
C LYS A 89 0.96 4.67 2.17
N ARG A 90 1.28 4.31 0.93
CA ARG A 90 2.04 3.08 0.62
C ARG A 90 3.37 3.05 1.36
N ASN A 91 4.14 4.13 1.32
CA ASN A 91 5.46 4.18 1.95
C ASN A 91 5.35 4.03 3.47
N CYS A 92 4.43 4.75 4.10
CA CYS A 92 4.24 4.69 5.54
C CYS A 92 3.77 3.29 6.01
N ILE A 93 2.85 2.65 5.28
CA ILE A 93 2.41 1.28 5.59
C ILE A 93 3.58 0.30 5.46
N ASN A 94 4.40 0.42 4.41
CA ASN A 94 5.57 -0.46 4.23
C ASN A 94 6.61 -0.28 5.35
N GLU A 95 6.86 0.95 5.80
CA GLU A 95 7.73 1.20 6.94
C GLU A 95 7.21 0.49 8.19
N LYS A 96 5.91 0.59 8.48
CA LYS A 96 5.28 -0.10 9.62
C LYS A 96 5.32 -1.61 9.50
N ILE A 97 5.08 -2.17 8.32
CA ILE A 97 5.23 -3.61 8.07
C ILE A 97 6.67 -4.06 8.37
N ASN A 98 7.67 -3.29 7.93
CA ASN A 98 9.08 -3.63 8.15
C ASN A 98 9.46 -3.55 9.64
N GLU A 99 8.97 -2.55 10.36
CA GLU A 99 9.12 -2.47 11.82
C GLU A 99 8.55 -3.72 12.51
N LEU A 100 7.32 -4.12 12.18
CA LEU A 100 6.66 -5.29 12.75
C LEU A 100 7.42 -6.59 12.42
N LYS A 101 7.89 -6.76 11.18
CA LYS A 101 8.70 -7.92 10.80
C LYS A 101 10.01 -8.00 11.59
N ASN A 102 10.67 -6.86 11.82
CA ASN A 102 11.86 -6.82 12.65
C ASN A 102 11.56 -7.20 14.11
N MET A 103 10.41 -6.77 14.65
CA MET A 103 9.98 -7.18 16.00
C MET A 103 9.74 -8.69 16.10
N ILE A 104 9.13 -9.32 15.09
CA ILE A 104 8.96 -10.77 15.04
C ILE A 104 10.34 -11.46 15.08
N LEU A 105 11.26 -11.02 14.21
CA LEU A 105 12.60 -11.60 14.12
C LEU A 105 13.38 -11.50 15.45
N GLU A 106 13.26 -10.38 16.16
CA GLU A 106 13.92 -10.24 17.48
C GLU A 106 13.27 -11.13 18.54
N ARG A 107 11.94 -11.23 18.59
CA ARG A 107 11.24 -12.15 19.51
C ARG A 107 11.60 -13.61 19.24
N ASP A 108 11.75 -14.00 17.97
CA ASP A 108 12.18 -15.35 17.60
C ASP A 108 13.61 -15.65 18.08
N LYS A 109 14.53 -14.69 17.94
CA LYS A 109 15.89 -14.82 18.49
C LYS A 109 15.88 -15.00 20.00
N GLU A 110 15.10 -14.21 20.72
CA GLU A 110 14.94 -14.31 22.18
C GLU A 110 14.37 -15.69 22.58
N LEU A 111 13.34 -16.17 21.88
CA LEU A 111 12.76 -17.49 22.11
C LEU A 111 13.77 -18.62 21.90
N ILE A 112 14.61 -18.54 20.87
CA ILE A 112 15.67 -19.52 20.63
C ILE A 112 16.67 -19.52 21.78
N GLN A 113 17.10 -18.35 22.25
CA GLN A 113 18.03 -18.22 23.38
C GLN A 113 17.43 -18.79 24.67
N LEU A 114 16.16 -18.51 24.95
CA LEU A 114 15.44 -19.06 26.11
C LEU A 114 15.36 -20.60 26.04
N ARG A 115 15.07 -21.18 24.87
CA ARG A 115 15.07 -22.63 24.68
C ARG A 115 16.44 -23.25 24.92
N GLN A 116 17.52 -22.59 24.48
CA GLN A 116 18.89 -23.04 24.75
C GLN A 116 19.21 -23.00 26.26
N LEU A 117 18.82 -21.93 26.96
CA LEU A 117 19.03 -21.80 28.40
C LEU A 117 18.27 -22.87 29.19
N ILE A 118 17.01 -23.15 28.84
CA ILE A 118 16.23 -24.24 29.44
C ILE A 118 16.96 -25.57 29.24
N ASN A 119 17.41 -25.87 28.01
CA ASN A 119 18.13 -27.11 27.73
C ASN A 119 19.42 -27.26 28.55
N ILE A 120 20.17 -26.17 28.75
CA ILE A 120 21.36 -26.18 29.61
C ILE A 120 20.97 -26.49 31.06
N LYS A 121 19.95 -25.82 31.59
CA LYS A 121 19.48 -26.03 32.98
C LYS A 121 18.97 -27.45 33.20
N THR A 122 18.18 -27.99 32.27
CA THR A 122 17.67 -29.37 32.36
C THR A 122 18.80 -30.38 32.39
N LYS A 123 19.88 -30.17 31.63
CA LYS A 123 21.09 -31.02 31.69
C LYS A 123 21.83 -30.93 33.02
N LEU A 124 21.88 -29.75 33.65
CA LEU A 124 22.52 -29.57 34.96
C LEU A 124 21.70 -30.22 36.09
N CYS A 125 20.37 -30.09 36.06
CA CYS A 125 19.47 -30.68 37.05
C CYS A 125 19.26 -32.20 36.87
N GLY A 126 19.51 -32.75 35.68
CA GLY A 126 19.46 -34.19 35.39
C GLY A 126 20.55 -35.04 36.06
N ASN A 127 21.49 -34.42 36.78
CA ASN A 127 22.56 -35.09 37.53
C ASN A 127 22.34 -35.09 39.05
N ILE A 128 21.11 -34.88 39.54
CA ILE A 128 20.81 -35.10 40.96
C ILE A 128 20.55 -36.59 41.17
N ASN A 129 21.63 -37.33 41.46
CA ASN A 129 21.54 -38.68 42.02
C ASN A 129 21.17 -38.52 43.50
N ILE A 130 19.87 -38.39 43.78
CA ILE A 130 19.39 -38.46 45.17
C ILE A 130 19.48 -39.93 45.58
N ASN A 131 20.65 -40.34 46.08
CA ASN A 131 20.71 -41.47 47.00
C ASN A 131 20.01 -41.03 48.28
N ILE A 132 18.73 -41.34 48.39
CA ILE A 132 18.05 -41.36 49.69
C ILE A 132 18.50 -42.65 50.35
N ASP A 133 19.54 -42.56 51.17
CA ASP A 133 19.83 -43.59 52.17
C ASP A 133 18.94 -43.33 53.39
N GLU A 134 17.80 -44.03 53.44
CA GLU A 134 17.34 -44.84 54.59
C GLU A 134 16.21 -45.77 54.15
#